data_AF-A0ABD3ZWF8-F1
#
_entry.id   AF-A0ABD3ZWF8-F1
#
_cell.length_a   1.000
_cell.length_b   1.000
_cell.length_c   1.000
_cell.angle_alpha   90.00
_cell.angle_beta   90.00
_cell.angle_gamma   90.00
#
_symmetry.space_group_name_H-M   'P 1'
#
loop_
_entity.id
_entity.type
_entity.pdbx_description
1 polymer ?
#
loop_
_entity_poly.entity_id
_entity_poly.type
_entity_poly.pdbx_seq_one_letter_code
_entity_poly.pdbx_strand_id
1 'polypeptide(L)'
;MNPSDIAHGWSHLNFNSPFADLAIALNINWLVIVLYADAFVSPSGTGITYTATTSRMIYGMEKNKYMPSIFGKLHPIYGVPRQAMIFNLIVSFIFLFLFRGWGVLAEIISVATLISYITGPITVMTLRRTGKDLYRPLRLKGLNVIAPLGFIFASLVLYWARWPLTGQVLFIILIGLPIYFYYQAKAKWKGFGRNFKAGVWMVFYLLAMMVISYLGSDKFGGLNVIHYGWDMVLIAMVSLVFYVWALKSGYQTEYLKDAKKINSQLLNGQSEAAAGKE
;
A
#
# COMPACT_ATOMS: atom_id res chain seq x y z
N MET A 1 4.80 11.75 35.27
CA MET A 1 3.60 11.68 36.12
C MET A 1 4.02 11.17 37.48
N ASN A 2 3.57 11.80 38.56
CA ASN A 2 3.83 11.29 39.90
C ASN A 2 2.78 10.21 40.21
N PRO A 3 3.12 9.13 40.94
CA PRO A 3 2.17 8.08 41.34
C PRO A 3 0.95 8.62 42.11
N SER A 4 1.05 9.82 42.69
CA SER A 4 -0.05 10.53 43.36
C SER A 4 -1.15 11.02 42.42
N ASP A 5 -0.89 11.18 41.12
CA ASP A 5 -1.85 11.73 40.15
C ASP A 5 -2.98 10.72 39.82
N ILE A 6 -2.75 9.43 40.09
CA ILE A 6 -3.73 8.34 39.92
C ILE A 6 -4.83 8.41 41.00
N ALA A 7 -4.50 8.98 42.17
CA ALA A 7 -5.44 9.12 43.28
C ALA A 7 -6.57 10.11 42.97
N HIS A 8 -6.40 10.99 41.99
CA HIS A 8 -7.38 12.00 41.58
C HIS A 8 -8.28 11.56 40.41
N GLY A 9 -8.23 10.28 40.02
CA GLY A 9 -9.16 9.68 39.04
C GLY A 9 -8.65 9.68 37.60
N TRP A 10 -9.19 8.75 36.80
CA TRP A 10 -8.75 8.46 35.42
C TRP A 10 -8.92 9.61 34.42
N SER A 11 -9.70 10.64 34.77
CA SER A 11 -9.99 11.80 33.92
C SER A 11 -8.84 12.82 33.83
N HIS A 12 -7.83 12.75 34.70
CA HIS A 12 -6.72 13.72 34.76
C HIS A 12 -5.40 13.19 34.18
N LEU A 13 -5.37 11.96 33.68
CA LEU A 13 -4.18 11.37 33.08
C LEU A 13 -4.02 11.87 31.63
N ASN A 14 -2.99 12.68 31.41
CA ASN A 14 -2.61 13.18 30.10
C ASN A 14 -1.74 12.15 29.36
N PHE A 15 -2.33 11.36 28.48
CA PHE A 15 -1.68 10.23 27.80
C PHE A 15 -0.99 10.65 26.50
N ASN A 16 0.17 11.30 26.59
CA ASN A 16 1.02 11.50 25.42
C ASN A 16 1.73 10.21 25.00
N SER A 17 1.99 9.30 25.94
CA SER A 17 2.56 7.97 25.69
C SER A 17 1.79 6.95 26.53
N PRO A 18 0.56 6.56 26.12
CA PRO A 18 -0.39 5.87 26.98
C PRO A 18 0.19 4.63 27.67
N PHE A 19 0.97 3.81 26.96
CA PHE A 19 1.57 2.60 27.53
C PHE A 19 2.72 2.88 28.50
N ALA A 20 3.56 3.88 28.22
CA ALA A 20 4.65 4.26 29.11
C ALA A 20 4.14 4.99 30.36
N ASP A 21 3.19 5.91 30.17
CA ASP A 21 2.54 6.65 31.25
C ASP A 21 1.78 5.71 32.20
N LEU A 22 1.10 4.69 31.67
CA LEU A 22 0.47 3.64 32.46
C LEU A 22 1.49 2.77 33.21
N ALA A 23 2.63 2.43 32.59
CA ALA A 23 3.67 1.65 33.26
C ALA A 23 4.34 2.45 34.40
N ILE A 24 4.53 3.77 34.24
CA ILE A 24 4.98 4.68 35.29
C ILE A 24 3.94 4.74 36.42
N ALA A 25 2.66 4.87 36.06
CA ALA A 25 1.57 4.91 37.02
C ALA A 25 1.49 3.62 37.87
N LEU A 26 1.73 2.47 37.26
CA LEU A 26 1.78 1.17 37.95
C LEU A 26 3.13 0.88 38.64
N ASN A 27 4.07 1.83 38.62
CA ASN A 27 5.44 1.70 39.18
C ASN A 27 6.25 0.52 38.59
N ILE A 28 5.99 0.16 37.34
CA ILE A 28 6.67 -0.96 36.64
C ILE A 28 7.89 -0.40 35.89
N ASN A 29 8.91 0.02 36.63
CA ASN A 29 10.06 0.77 36.06
C ASN A 29 10.83 0.00 34.96
N TRP A 30 10.96 -1.32 35.07
CA TRP A 30 11.63 -2.12 34.04
C TRP A 30 10.88 -2.08 32.69
N LEU A 31 9.54 -2.04 32.72
CA LEU A 31 8.70 -1.99 31.54
C LEU A 31 8.81 -0.61 30.86
N VAL A 32 8.91 0.46 31.65
CA VAL A 32 9.15 1.82 31.15
C VAL A 32 10.48 1.91 30.39
N ILE A 33 11.56 1.34 30.95
CA ILE A 33 12.88 1.31 30.31
C ILE A 33 12.81 0.55 28.98
N VAL A 34 12.17 -0.62 28.97
CA VAL A 34 12.00 -1.43 27.76
C VAL A 34 11.18 -0.67 26.70
N LEU A 35 10.08 -0.02 27.08
CA LEU A 35 9.23 0.75 26.17
C LEU A 35 9.98 1.93 25.54
N TYR A 36 10.78 2.67 26.31
CA TYR A 36 11.59 3.77 25.75
C TYR A 36 12.74 3.27 24.87
N ALA A 37 13.37 2.14 25.22
CA ALA A 37 14.39 1.53 24.38
C ALA A 37 13.79 1.06 23.03
N ASP A 38 12.64 0.39 23.06
CA ASP A 38 11.92 -0.04 21.86
C ASP A 38 11.51 1.15 20.98
N ALA A 39 11.02 2.24 21.58
CA ALA A 39 10.66 3.46 20.88
C ALA A 39 11.82 4.07 20.07
N PHE A 40 13.08 3.76 20.40
CA PHE A 40 14.25 4.16 19.61
C PHE A 40 14.69 3.09 18.61
N VAL A 41 14.74 1.83 19.04
CA VAL A 41 15.28 0.72 18.24
C VAL A 41 14.33 0.34 17.10
N SER A 42 13.03 0.25 17.37
CA SER A 42 12.03 -0.22 16.41
C SER A 42 11.84 0.70 15.19
N PRO A 43 11.72 2.04 15.35
CA PRO A 43 11.67 2.94 14.20
C PRO A 43 12.97 2.94 13.38
N SER A 44 14.12 2.78 14.04
CA SER A 44 15.42 2.73 13.38
C SER A 44 15.54 1.51 12.45
N GLY A 45 15.19 0.32 12.93
CA GLY A 45 15.18 -0.90 12.11
C GLY A 45 14.18 -0.84 10.95
N THR A 46 13.00 -0.26 11.22
CA THR A 46 11.96 -0.05 10.20
C THR A 46 12.44 0.91 9.12
N GLY A 47 13.07 2.03 9.49
CA GLY A 47 13.61 3.03 8.56
C GLY A 47 14.67 2.47 7.60
N ILE A 48 15.57 1.61 8.10
CA ILE A 48 16.58 0.93 7.27
C ILE A 48 15.90 -0.01 6.26
N THR A 49 14.97 -0.83 6.73
CA THR A 49 14.24 -1.80 5.89
C THR A 49 13.45 -1.11 4.78
N TYR A 50 12.71 -0.05 5.11
CA TYR A 50 11.93 0.71 4.13
C TYR A 50 12.83 1.45 3.14
N THR A 51 13.94 2.03 3.59
CA THR A 51 14.89 2.69 2.69
C THR A 51 15.45 1.71 1.66
N ALA A 52 15.85 0.51 2.10
CA ALA A 52 16.33 -0.54 1.21
C ALA A 52 15.24 -1.02 0.24
N THR A 53 14.03 -1.29 0.74
CA THR A 53 12.91 -1.80 -0.04
C THR A 53 12.45 -0.79 -1.10
N THR A 54 12.24 0.47 -0.71
CA THR A 54 11.83 1.56 -1.62
C THR A 54 12.87 1.78 -2.71
N SER A 55 14.17 1.74 -2.37
CA SER A 55 15.24 1.89 -3.38
C SER A 55 15.19 0.79 -4.45
N ARG A 56 14.89 -0.45 -4.06
CA ARG A 56 14.74 -1.59 -4.98
C ARG A 56 13.45 -1.52 -5.78
N MET A 57 12.36 -1.01 -5.20
CA MET A 57 11.12 -0.74 -5.94
C MET A 57 11.36 0.29 -7.05
N ILE A 58 12.05 1.40 -6.77
CA ILE A 58 12.39 2.41 -7.77
C ILE A 58 13.28 1.82 -8.87
N TYR A 59 14.29 1.01 -8.50
CA TYR A 59 15.11 0.27 -9.47
C TYR A 59 14.26 -0.66 -10.36
N GLY A 60 13.28 -1.36 -9.78
CA GLY A 60 12.32 -2.17 -10.54
C GLY A 60 11.41 -1.36 -11.47
N MET A 61 10.97 -0.17 -11.03
CA MET A 61 10.21 0.76 -11.87
C MET A 61 11.02 1.27 -13.06
N GLU A 62 12.33 1.47 -12.88
CA GLU A 62 13.24 1.83 -13.97
C GLU A 62 13.38 0.70 -15.00
N LYS A 63 13.45 -0.57 -14.57
CA LYS A 63 13.42 -1.71 -15.51
C LYS A 63 12.16 -1.73 -16.39
N ASN A 64 11.05 -1.22 -15.87
CA ASN A 64 9.79 -1.04 -16.60
C ASN A 64 9.73 0.28 -17.40
N LYS A 65 10.82 1.07 -17.42
CA LYS A 65 10.96 2.37 -18.09
C LYS A 65 10.01 3.46 -17.57
N TYR A 66 9.53 3.32 -16.33
CA TYR A 66 8.69 4.33 -15.67
C TYR A 66 9.47 5.39 -14.90
N MET A 67 10.81 5.28 -14.91
CA MET A 67 11.73 6.12 -14.17
C MET A 67 12.97 6.41 -15.04
N PRO A 68 13.73 7.48 -14.74
CA PRO A 68 14.97 7.77 -15.47
C PRO A 68 16.04 6.70 -15.25
N SER A 69 16.87 6.46 -16.27
CA SER A 69 17.90 5.41 -16.27
C SER A 69 18.98 5.56 -15.19
N ILE A 70 19.05 6.72 -14.55
CA ILE A 70 19.93 6.99 -13.42
C ILE A 70 19.59 6.07 -12.23
N PHE A 71 18.30 5.75 -12.04
CA PHE A 71 17.87 4.87 -10.93
C PHE A 71 18.06 3.37 -11.22
N GLY A 72 18.34 3.00 -12.46
CA GLY A 72 18.68 1.64 -12.89
C GLY A 72 20.14 1.25 -12.65
N LYS A 73 20.97 2.13 -12.11
CA LYS A 73 22.40 1.85 -11.87
C LYS A 73 22.60 1.24 -10.49
N LEU A 74 23.08 0.00 -10.47
CA LEU A 74 23.53 -0.69 -9.25
C LEU A 74 24.98 -0.37 -8.96
N HIS A 75 25.33 -0.24 -7.68
CA HIS A 75 26.72 -0.15 -7.27
C HIS A 75 27.44 -1.48 -7.54
N PRO A 76 28.63 -1.48 -8.20
CA PRO A 76 29.29 -2.71 -8.66
C PRO A 76 29.65 -3.67 -7.54
N ILE A 77 29.99 -3.17 -6.35
CA ILE A 77 30.42 -3.99 -5.21
C ILE A 77 29.25 -4.39 -4.30
N TYR A 78 28.31 -3.48 -4.05
CA TYR A 78 27.28 -3.65 -3.01
C TYR A 78 25.93 -4.09 -3.57
N GLY A 79 25.72 -4.01 -4.89
CA GLY A 79 24.44 -4.36 -5.52
C GLY A 79 23.28 -3.46 -5.10
N VAL A 80 23.55 -2.25 -4.58
CA VAL A 80 22.52 -1.31 -4.08
C VAL A 80 22.32 -0.16 -5.09
N PRO A 81 21.06 0.23 -5.39
CA PRO A 81 20.77 1.37 -6.26
C PRO A 81 20.95 2.70 -5.50
N ARG A 82 22.19 3.19 -5.40
CA ARG A 82 22.54 4.41 -4.63
C ARG A 82 21.75 5.65 -5.06
N GLN A 83 21.52 5.82 -6.36
CA GLN A 83 20.79 6.97 -6.87
C GLN A 83 19.32 6.96 -6.44
N ALA A 84 18.71 5.78 -6.36
CA ALA A 84 17.35 5.63 -5.83
C ALA A 84 17.29 5.93 -4.32
N MET A 85 18.35 5.63 -3.56
CA MET A 85 18.43 5.99 -2.14
C MET A 85 18.52 7.51 -1.94
N ILE A 86 19.33 8.21 -2.73
CA ILE A 86 19.43 9.68 -2.68
C ILE A 86 18.09 10.31 -3.04
N PHE A 87 17.41 9.79 -4.08
CA PHE A 87 16.07 10.24 -4.41
C PHE A 87 15.08 10.02 -3.26
N ASN A 88 15.09 8.85 -2.63
CA ASN A 88 14.25 8.57 -1.46
C ASN A 88 14.53 9.56 -0.31
N LEU A 89 15.80 9.89 -0.06
CA LEU A 89 16.20 10.87 0.95
C LEU A 89 15.62 12.26 0.65
N ILE A 90 15.74 12.74 -0.60
CA ILE A 90 15.22 14.04 -1.02
C ILE A 90 13.69 14.08 -0.85
N VAL A 91 12.98 13.05 -1.34
CA VAL A 91 11.52 12.97 -1.19
C VAL A 91 11.12 12.93 0.29
N SER A 92 11.84 12.19 1.13
CA SER A 92 11.59 12.13 2.57
C SER A 92 11.73 13.50 3.23
N PHE A 93 12.78 14.27 2.90
CA PHE A 93 12.94 15.63 3.42
C PHE A 93 11.83 16.59 2.94
N ILE A 94 11.40 16.48 1.68
CA ILE A 94 10.29 17.28 1.16
C ILE A 94 9.00 16.95 1.95
N PHE A 95 8.71 15.68 2.17
CA PHE A 95 7.53 15.26 2.95
C PHE A 95 7.61 15.73 4.41
N LEU A 96 8.77 15.61 5.06
CA LEU A 96 8.98 16.13 6.41
C LEU A 96 8.81 17.66 6.49
N PHE A 97 9.22 18.38 5.46
CA PHE A 97 9.09 19.84 5.39
C PHE A 97 7.64 20.28 5.17
N LEU A 98 6.92 19.61 4.26
CA LEU A 98 5.53 19.93 3.90
C LEU A 98 4.53 19.49 4.99
N PHE A 99 4.70 18.29 5.54
CA PHE A 99 3.81 17.71 6.54
C PHE A 99 4.48 17.75 7.91
N ARG A 100 4.24 18.85 8.64
CA ARG A 100 4.78 19.04 9.98
C ARG A 100 3.95 18.28 11.00
N GLY A 101 4.54 17.25 11.58
CA GLY A 101 3.95 16.50 12.68
C GLY A 101 3.90 15.00 12.41
N TRP A 102 4.28 14.21 13.42
CA TRP A 102 4.30 12.75 13.32
C TRP A 102 2.90 12.17 13.04
N GLY A 103 1.85 12.70 13.68
CA GLY A 103 0.47 12.23 13.49
C GLY A 103 -0.01 12.37 12.04
N VAL A 104 0.22 13.54 11.42
CA VAL A 104 -0.17 13.81 10.02
C VAL A 104 0.57 12.87 9.05
N LEU A 105 1.87 12.66 9.27
CA LEU A 105 2.66 11.73 8.46
C LEU A 105 2.17 10.28 8.60
N ALA A 106 1.89 9.84 9.83
CA ALA A 106 1.36 8.51 10.11
C ALA A 106 -0.01 8.29 9.46
N GLU A 107 -0.88 9.30 9.50
CA GLU A 107 -2.18 9.31 8.82
C GLU A 107 -2.03 9.17 7.30
N ILE A 108 -1.20 10.01 6.67
CA ILE A 108 -0.97 9.97 5.20
C ILE A 108 -0.41 8.61 4.77
N ILE A 109 0.59 8.07 5.48
CA ILE A 109 1.21 6.78 5.16
C ILE A 109 0.19 5.65 5.32
N SER A 110 -0.66 5.70 6.35
CA SER A 110 -1.70 4.69 6.58
C SER A 110 -2.69 4.66 5.41
N VAL A 111 -3.19 5.82 4.97
CA VAL A 111 -4.10 5.92 3.82
C VAL A 111 -3.44 5.46 2.52
N ALA A 112 -2.20 5.88 2.26
CA ALA A 112 -1.45 5.43 1.08
C ALA A 112 -1.27 3.90 1.06
N THR A 113 -1.03 3.30 2.23
CA THR A 113 -0.90 1.83 2.38
C THR A 113 -2.22 1.12 2.12
N LEU A 114 -3.35 1.66 2.58
CA LEU A 114 -4.68 1.11 2.29
C LEU A 114 -4.99 1.10 0.79
N ILE A 115 -4.62 2.18 0.09
CA ILE A 115 -4.77 2.24 -1.37
C ILE A 115 -3.93 1.16 -2.07
N SER A 116 -2.73 0.86 -1.54
CA SER A 116 -1.93 -0.26 -2.03
C SER A 116 -2.63 -1.61 -1.82
N TYR A 117 -3.25 -1.83 -0.65
CA TYR A 117 -3.96 -3.07 -0.34
C TYR A 117 -5.17 -3.34 -1.24
N ILE A 118 -5.84 -2.30 -1.75
CA ILE A 118 -6.95 -2.41 -2.71
C ILE A 118 -6.51 -3.13 -3.99
N THR A 119 -5.25 -2.97 -4.42
CA THR A 119 -4.73 -3.61 -5.64
C THR A 119 -4.45 -5.11 -5.48
N GLY A 120 -4.21 -5.58 -4.26
CA GLY A 120 -3.81 -6.97 -3.96
C GLY A 120 -4.85 -8.01 -4.38
N PRO A 121 -6.10 -7.94 -3.87
CA PRO A 121 -7.17 -8.88 -4.21
C PRO A 121 -7.47 -8.95 -5.71
N ILE A 122 -7.39 -7.82 -6.41
CA ILE A 122 -7.61 -7.74 -7.86
C ILE A 122 -6.47 -8.41 -8.61
N THR A 123 -5.23 -8.14 -8.21
CA THR A 123 -4.03 -8.69 -8.86
C THR A 123 -4.02 -10.20 -8.77
N VAL A 124 -4.27 -10.78 -7.58
CA VAL A 124 -4.25 -12.23 -7.40
C VAL A 124 -5.37 -12.94 -8.17
N MET A 125 -6.58 -12.36 -8.20
CA MET A 125 -7.72 -12.95 -8.93
C MET A 125 -7.57 -12.81 -10.44
N THR A 126 -7.05 -11.68 -10.91
CA THR A 126 -6.71 -11.47 -12.32
C THR A 126 -5.64 -12.46 -12.76
N LEU A 127 -4.56 -12.63 -11.98
CA LEU A 127 -3.50 -13.59 -12.26
C LEU A 127 -4.02 -15.04 -12.31
N ARG A 128 -4.97 -15.40 -11.44
CA ARG A 128 -5.61 -16.72 -11.48
C ARG A 128 -6.35 -16.99 -12.78
N ARG A 129 -6.97 -15.96 -13.37
CA ARG A 129 -7.72 -16.06 -14.63
C ARG A 129 -6.79 -16.06 -15.84
N THR A 130 -5.75 -15.22 -15.84
CA THR A 130 -4.85 -15.04 -16.99
C THR A 130 -3.70 -16.04 -17.03
N GLY A 131 -3.17 -16.44 -15.88
CA GLY A 131 -2.07 -17.40 -15.69
C GLY A 131 -2.54 -18.73 -15.08
N LYS A 132 -3.48 -19.40 -15.74
CA LYS A 132 -3.98 -20.72 -15.29
C LYS A 132 -2.89 -21.80 -15.30
N ASP A 133 -2.01 -21.74 -16.29
CA ASP A 133 -0.98 -22.77 -16.56
C ASP A 133 0.33 -22.55 -15.78
N LEU A 134 0.39 -21.51 -14.94
CA LEU A 134 1.59 -21.22 -14.14
C LEU A 134 1.69 -22.20 -12.96
N TYR A 135 2.90 -22.64 -12.66
CA TYR A 135 3.24 -23.39 -11.46
C TYR A 135 2.93 -22.55 -10.23
N ARG A 136 2.21 -23.15 -9.28
CA ARG A 136 1.71 -22.46 -8.08
C ARG A 136 2.21 -23.18 -6.83
N PRO A 137 3.27 -22.65 -6.18
CA PRO A 137 3.75 -23.22 -4.93
C PRO A 137 2.75 -23.00 -3.79
N LEU A 138 1.98 -21.91 -3.82
CA LEU A 138 0.95 -21.60 -2.82
C LEU A 138 -0.45 -21.71 -3.43
N ARG A 139 -1.30 -22.55 -2.82
CA ARG A 139 -2.71 -22.72 -3.21
C ARG A 139 -3.63 -22.38 -2.04
N LEU A 140 -4.29 -21.24 -2.13
CA LEU A 140 -5.30 -20.81 -1.15
C LEU A 140 -6.68 -21.33 -1.54
N LYS A 141 -7.31 -22.08 -0.62
CA LYS A 141 -8.74 -22.48 -0.68
C LYS A 141 -9.62 -21.25 -0.41
N GLY A 142 -10.75 -21.11 -1.09
CA GLY A 142 -11.73 -20.03 -0.83
C GLY A 142 -11.37 -18.64 -1.36
N LEU A 143 -10.35 -18.47 -2.19
CA LEU A 143 -9.92 -17.14 -2.66
C LEU A 143 -11.03 -16.36 -3.41
N ASN A 144 -11.97 -17.05 -4.05
CA ASN A 144 -13.11 -16.42 -4.73
C ASN A 144 -14.02 -15.62 -3.77
N VAL A 145 -13.99 -15.93 -2.47
CA VAL A 145 -14.73 -15.21 -1.42
C VAL A 145 -13.79 -14.26 -0.65
N ILE A 146 -12.57 -14.72 -0.34
CA ILE A 146 -11.58 -13.92 0.41
C ILE A 146 -11.18 -12.66 -0.36
N ALA A 147 -11.01 -12.75 -1.70
CA ALA A 147 -10.60 -11.61 -2.50
C ALA A 147 -11.66 -10.47 -2.57
N PRO A 148 -12.95 -10.73 -2.90
CA PRO A 148 -13.96 -9.67 -2.88
C PRO A 148 -14.18 -9.13 -1.46
N LEU A 149 -14.19 -9.97 -0.42
CA LEU A 149 -14.29 -9.50 0.96
C LEU A 149 -13.10 -8.61 1.35
N GLY A 150 -11.87 -9.02 1.01
CA GLY A 150 -10.67 -8.23 1.26
C GLY A 150 -10.71 -6.87 0.56
N PHE A 151 -11.27 -6.81 -0.65
CA PHE A 151 -11.48 -5.55 -1.37
C PHE A 151 -12.51 -4.65 -0.66
N ILE A 152 -13.64 -5.22 -0.22
CA ILE A 152 -14.67 -4.49 0.55
C ILE A 152 -14.07 -3.95 1.84
N PHE A 153 -13.37 -4.78 2.62
CA PHE A 153 -12.76 -4.34 3.89
C PHE A 153 -11.70 -3.27 3.67
N ALA A 154 -10.83 -3.40 2.66
CA ALA A 154 -9.86 -2.36 2.34
C ALA A 154 -10.56 -1.04 1.94
N SER A 155 -11.70 -1.12 1.24
CA SER A 155 -12.52 0.04 0.87
C SER A 155 -13.16 0.71 2.09
N LEU A 156 -13.68 -0.07 3.03
CA LEU A 156 -14.27 0.42 4.28
C LEU A 156 -13.22 1.09 5.17
N VAL A 157 -12.06 0.47 5.34
CA VAL A 157 -10.97 1.05 6.13
C VAL A 157 -10.43 2.34 5.47
N LEU A 158 -10.38 2.39 4.14
CA LEU A 158 -10.07 3.63 3.42
C LEU A 158 -11.09 4.73 3.71
N TYR A 159 -12.38 4.41 3.77
CA TYR A 159 -13.42 5.39 4.13
C TYR A 159 -13.29 5.88 5.58
N TRP A 160 -12.92 5.00 6.51
CA TRP A 160 -12.71 5.35 7.92
C TRP A 160 -11.50 6.26 8.16
N ALA A 161 -10.63 6.45 7.16
CA ALA A 161 -9.55 7.42 7.20
C ALA A 161 -10.02 8.89 7.28
N ARG A 162 -11.33 9.13 7.18
CA ARG A 162 -11.99 10.43 7.30
C ARG A 162 -11.72 11.41 6.16
N TRP A 163 -12.67 12.30 5.97
CA TRP A 163 -12.54 13.50 5.16
C TRP A 163 -11.93 14.63 6.01
N PRO A 164 -11.04 15.50 5.48
CA PRO A 164 -10.56 15.62 4.10
C PRO A 164 -9.30 14.82 3.77
N LEU A 165 -8.74 14.08 4.73
CA LEU A 165 -7.48 13.33 4.57
C LEU A 165 -7.50 12.41 3.34
N THR A 166 -8.60 11.67 3.16
CA THR A 166 -8.79 10.76 2.02
C THR A 166 -8.63 11.50 0.67
N GLY A 167 -9.17 12.72 0.55
CA GLY A 167 -9.04 13.55 -0.65
C GLY A 167 -7.63 14.11 -0.83
N GLN A 168 -6.97 14.53 0.25
CA GLN A 168 -5.60 15.04 0.20
C GLN A 168 -4.61 13.97 -0.30
N VAL A 169 -4.71 12.75 0.23
CA VAL A 169 -3.83 11.64 -0.19
C VAL A 169 -4.10 11.22 -1.63
N LEU A 170 -5.36 11.23 -2.06
CA LEU A 170 -5.71 11.00 -3.47
C LEU A 170 -5.05 12.04 -4.36
N PHE A 171 -5.07 13.33 -3.98
CA PHE A 171 -4.44 14.38 -4.75
C PHE A 171 -2.92 14.19 -4.87
N ILE A 172 -2.26 13.76 -3.79
CA ILE A 172 -0.83 13.41 -3.80
C ILE A 172 -0.56 12.26 -4.80
N ILE A 173 -1.41 11.25 -4.86
CA ILE A 173 -1.27 10.14 -5.82
C ILE A 173 -1.48 10.62 -7.26
N LEU A 174 -2.42 11.55 -7.49
CA LEU A 174 -2.63 12.12 -8.81
C LEU A 174 -1.42 12.92 -9.33
N ILE A 175 -0.60 13.51 -8.45
CA ILE A 175 0.68 14.15 -8.83
C ILE A 175 1.66 13.12 -9.45
N GLY A 176 1.53 11.83 -9.14
CA GLY A 176 2.30 10.76 -9.78
C GLY A 176 1.90 10.51 -11.25
N LEU A 177 0.68 10.85 -11.65
CA LEU A 177 0.19 10.60 -13.03
C LEU A 177 0.93 11.42 -14.09
N PRO A 178 1.20 12.73 -13.94
CA PRO A 178 2.04 13.48 -14.86
C PRO A 178 3.41 12.83 -15.12
N ILE A 179 4.06 12.34 -14.06
CA ILE A 179 5.36 11.64 -14.16
C ILE A 179 5.19 10.38 -14.99
N TYR A 180 4.16 9.58 -14.70
CA TYR A 180 3.83 8.38 -15.46
C TYR A 180 3.59 8.69 -16.96
N PHE A 181 2.75 9.68 -17.28
CA PHE A 181 2.46 10.07 -18.66
C PHE A 181 3.70 10.58 -19.39
N TYR A 182 4.57 11.34 -18.72
CA TYR A 182 5.83 11.82 -19.31
C TYR A 182 6.74 10.66 -19.73
N TYR A 183 6.95 9.67 -18.86
CA TYR A 183 7.78 8.51 -19.19
C TYR A 183 7.13 7.59 -20.23
N GLN A 184 5.80 7.46 -20.20
CA GLN A 184 5.06 6.71 -21.21
C GLN A 184 5.16 7.36 -22.60
N ALA A 185 5.13 8.70 -22.67
CA ALA A 185 5.35 9.44 -23.91
C ALA A 185 6.77 9.21 -24.45
N LYS A 186 7.77 9.23 -23.57
CA LYS A 186 9.17 8.89 -23.93
C LYS A 186 9.32 7.44 -24.39
N ALA A 187 8.50 6.52 -23.88
CA ALA A 187 8.45 5.11 -24.29
C ALA A 187 7.64 4.85 -25.58
N LYS A 188 7.24 5.91 -26.32
CA LYS A 188 6.46 5.83 -27.57
C LYS A 188 5.12 5.10 -27.42
N TRP A 189 4.47 5.19 -26.26
CA TRP A 189 3.11 4.69 -26.03
C TRP A 189 2.89 3.19 -26.33
N LYS A 190 3.94 2.36 -26.36
CA LYS A 190 3.80 0.92 -26.63
C LYS A 190 2.83 0.28 -25.63
N GLY A 191 1.69 -0.21 -26.14
CA GLY A 191 0.65 -0.84 -25.33
C GLY A 191 -0.09 0.09 -24.35
N PHE A 192 0.11 1.42 -24.43
CA PHE A 192 -0.48 2.37 -23.48
C PHE A 192 -1.99 2.26 -23.42
N GLY A 193 -2.69 2.28 -24.56
CA GLY A 193 -4.16 2.31 -24.55
C GLY A 193 -4.76 1.10 -23.83
N ARG A 194 -4.09 -0.07 -23.93
CA ARG A 194 -4.52 -1.29 -23.26
C ARG A 194 -4.21 -1.27 -21.76
N ASN A 195 -3.01 -0.80 -21.36
CA ASN A 195 -2.65 -0.61 -19.95
C ASN A 195 -3.53 0.45 -19.27
N PHE A 196 -3.77 1.57 -19.93
CA PHE A 196 -4.59 2.66 -19.44
C PHE A 196 -6.05 2.21 -19.25
N LYS A 197 -6.64 1.56 -20.26
CA LYS A 197 -7.98 1.00 -20.14
C LYS A 197 -8.09 -0.03 -19.00
N ALA A 198 -7.02 -0.79 -18.74
CA ALA A 198 -6.98 -1.75 -17.65
C ALA A 198 -6.78 -1.13 -16.26
N GLY A 199 -6.20 0.07 -16.17
CA GLY A 199 -5.96 0.80 -14.91
C GLY A 199 -7.00 1.87 -14.60
N VAL A 200 -7.80 2.30 -15.58
CA VAL A 200 -8.76 3.41 -15.47
C VAL A 200 -9.77 3.21 -14.33
N TRP A 201 -10.20 1.96 -14.08
CA TRP A 201 -11.14 1.65 -12.99
C TRP A 201 -10.62 2.13 -11.64
N MET A 202 -9.31 2.12 -11.41
CA MET A 202 -8.71 2.52 -10.13
C MET A 202 -8.84 4.03 -9.92
N VAL A 203 -8.67 4.83 -10.98
CA VAL A 203 -8.83 6.29 -10.91
C VAL A 203 -10.29 6.62 -10.60
N PHE A 204 -11.24 6.03 -11.32
CA PHE A 204 -12.67 6.22 -11.05
C PHE A 204 -13.07 5.69 -9.67
N TYR A 205 -12.48 4.60 -9.21
CA TYR A 205 -12.72 4.05 -7.88
C TYR A 205 -12.28 5.04 -6.80
N LEU A 206 -11.06 5.57 -6.91
CA LEU A 206 -10.54 6.56 -5.96
C LEU A 206 -11.39 7.83 -5.96
N LEU A 207 -11.80 8.33 -7.14
CA LEU A 207 -12.70 9.48 -7.23
C LEU A 207 -14.08 9.19 -6.64
N ALA A 208 -14.64 8.00 -6.86
CA ALA A 208 -15.91 7.59 -6.25
C ALA A 208 -15.77 7.54 -4.71
N MET A 209 -14.69 6.97 -4.19
CA MET A 209 -14.41 6.95 -2.75
C MET A 209 -14.25 8.35 -2.18
N MET A 210 -13.63 9.27 -2.90
CA MET A 210 -13.50 10.67 -2.52
C MET A 210 -14.87 11.36 -2.41
N VAL A 211 -15.74 11.17 -3.40
CA VAL A 211 -17.09 11.73 -3.41
C VAL A 211 -17.94 11.12 -2.28
N ILE A 212 -17.87 9.81 -2.07
CA ILE A 212 -18.59 9.13 -0.98
C ILE A 212 -18.05 9.60 0.39
N SER A 213 -16.74 9.80 0.52
CA SER A 213 -16.12 10.35 1.74
C SER A 213 -16.61 11.77 2.02
N TYR A 214 -16.73 12.61 0.98
CA TYR A 214 -17.25 13.97 1.09
C TYR A 214 -18.76 14.01 1.45
N LEU A 215 -19.58 13.16 0.83
CA LEU A 215 -21.04 13.09 1.07
C LEU A 215 -21.43 12.23 2.27
N GLY A 216 -20.48 11.53 2.86
CA GLY A 216 -20.67 10.56 3.92
C GLY A 216 -21.11 11.16 5.26
N SER A 217 -21.23 10.29 6.27
CA SER A 217 -21.64 10.68 7.62
C SER A 217 -20.67 11.70 8.23
N ASP A 218 -21.24 12.61 9.04
CA ASP A 218 -20.54 13.53 9.93
C ASP A 218 -19.47 12.85 10.81
N LYS A 219 -19.71 11.60 11.24
CA LYS A 219 -18.76 10.82 12.04
C LYS A 219 -17.41 10.60 11.36
N PHE A 220 -17.38 10.65 10.03
CA PHE A 220 -16.17 10.51 9.22
C PHE A 220 -15.78 11.82 8.52
N GLY A 221 -16.35 12.96 8.95
CA GLY A 221 -16.01 14.29 8.45
C GLY A 221 -16.74 14.70 7.17
N GLY A 222 -17.77 13.96 6.74
CA GLY A 222 -18.57 14.28 5.56
C GLY A 222 -19.75 15.23 5.85
N LEU A 223 -20.47 15.62 4.79
CA LEU A 223 -21.64 16.52 4.85
C LEU A 223 -22.92 15.91 5.46
N ASN A 224 -22.87 14.66 5.89
CA ASN A 224 -23.99 13.91 6.48
C ASN A 224 -25.21 13.74 5.55
N VAL A 225 -25.00 13.71 4.23
CA VAL A 225 -26.07 13.38 3.28
C VAL A 225 -26.41 11.89 3.36
N ILE A 226 -25.38 11.06 3.55
CA ILE A 226 -25.52 9.61 3.77
C ILE A 226 -25.37 9.33 5.27
N HIS A 227 -26.46 8.86 5.87
CA HIS A 227 -26.49 8.57 7.30
C HIS A 227 -25.59 7.39 7.66
N TYR A 228 -25.04 7.44 8.88
CA TYR A 228 -24.23 6.37 9.45
C TYR A 228 -24.94 5.01 9.38
N GLY A 229 -24.25 4.00 8.87
CA GLY A 229 -24.76 2.66 8.60
C GLY A 229 -25.05 2.43 7.12
N TRP A 230 -25.74 3.38 6.46
CA TRP A 230 -26.00 3.32 5.02
C TRP A 230 -24.76 3.62 4.19
N ASP A 231 -23.84 4.42 4.72
CA ASP A 231 -22.51 4.65 4.18
C ASP A 231 -21.72 3.35 3.96
N MET A 232 -21.71 2.46 4.96
CA MET A 232 -21.00 1.18 4.88
C MET A 232 -21.58 0.26 3.81
N VAL A 233 -22.92 0.19 3.73
CA VAL A 233 -23.62 -0.61 2.72
C VAL A 233 -23.35 -0.06 1.32
N LEU A 234 -23.40 1.27 1.15
CA LEU A 234 -23.09 1.93 -0.11
C LEU A 234 -21.66 1.62 -0.55
N ILE A 235 -20.67 1.73 0.35
CA ILE A 235 -19.26 1.42 0.05
C ILE A 235 -19.08 -0.05 -0.31
N ALA A 236 -19.74 -0.97 0.40
CA ALA A 236 -19.71 -2.40 0.08
C ALA A 236 -20.26 -2.67 -1.33
N MET A 237 -21.37 -2.03 -1.71
CA MET A 237 -21.97 -2.16 -3.04
C MET A 237 -21.08 -1.55 -4.13
N VAL A 238 -20.59 -0.33 -3.93
CA VAL A 238 -19.71 0.36 -4.87
C VAL A 238 -18.41 -0.41 -5.06
N SER A 239 -17.80 -0.86 -3.96
CA SER A 239 -16.56 -1.65 -4.02
C SER A 239 -16.75 -2.96 -4.78
N LEU A 240 -17.88 -3.66 -4.64
CA LEU A 240 -18.19 -4.84 -5.44
C LEU A 240 -18.31 -4.53 -6.94
N VAL A 241 -18.99 -3.44 -7.30
CA VAL A 241 -19.12 -3.01 -8.71
C VAL A 241 -17.74 -2.74 -9.31
N PHE A 242 -16.91 -1.98 -8.61
CA PHE A 242 -15.55 -1.68 -9.05
C PHE A 242 -14.65 -2.92 -9.07
N TYR A 243 -14.81 -3.83 -8.12
CA TYR A 243 -14.08 -5.10 -8.10
C TYR A 243 -14.39 -5.93 -9.36
N VAL A 244 -15.68 -6.08 -9.72
CA VAL A 244 -16.07 -6.81 -10.93
C VAL A 244 -15.55 -6.10 -12.18
N TRP A 245 -15.60 -4.76 -12.23
CA TRP A 245 -15.05 -3.98 -13.33
C TRP A 245 -13.54 -4.18 -13.48
N ALA A 246 -12.80 -4.15 -12.36
CA ALA A 246 -11.36 -4.37 -12.33
C ALA A 246 -10.98 -5.77 -12.84
N LEU A 247 -11.68 -6.81 -12.38
CA LEU A 247 -11.44 -8.19 -12.82
C LEU A 247 -11.73 -8.41 -14.32
N LYS A 248 -12.73 -7.71 -14.87
CA LYS A 248 -13.04 -7.75 -16.31
C LYS A 248 -12.01 -6.99 -17.14
N SER A 249 -11.37 -5.99 -16.55
CA SER A 249 -10.36 -5.15 -17.21
C SER A 249 -8.99 -5.82 -17.31
N GLY A 250 -8.75 -6.86 -16.52
CA GLY A 250 -7.52 -7.64 -16.56
C GLY A 250 -7.31 -8.40 -17.87
N TYR A 251 -6.08 -8.36 -18.40
CA TYR A 251 -5.71 -9.05 -19.65
C TYR A 251 -4.31 -9.69 -19.56
N GLN A 252 -3.99 -10.56 -20.52
CA GLN A 252 -2.67 -11.19 -20.61
C GLN A 252 -1.64 -10.18 -21.15
N THR A 253 -0.69 -9.80 -20.30
CA THR A 253 0.41 -8.89 -20.66
C THR A 253 1.54 -9.63 -21.36
N GLU A 254 2.45 -8.88 -21.99
CA GLU A 254 3.67 -9.44 -22.59
C GLU A 254 4.56 -10.13 -21.54
N TYR A 255 4.69 -9.51 -20.36
CA TYR A 255 5.38 -10.10 -19.21
C TYR A 255 4.84 -11.48 -18.79
N LEU A 256 3.53 -11.71 -18.93
CA LEU A 256 2.95 -13.00 -18.63
C LEU A 256 3.36 -14.07 -19.65
N LYS A 257 3.61 -13.69 -20.91
CA LYS A 257 4.14 -14.61 -21.92
C LYS A 257 5.58 -15.01 -21.58
N ASP A 258 6.41 -14.07 -21.14
CA ASP A 258 7.77 -14.37 -20.70
C ASP A 258 7.76 -15.21 -19.42
N ALA A 259 6.85 -14.93 -18.49
CA ALA A 259 6.66 -15.76 -17.30
C ALA A 259 6.28 -17.21 -17.65
N LYS A 260 5.47 -17.44 -18.70
CA LYS A 260 5.17 -18.81 -19.17
C LYS A 260 6.40 -19.56 -19.67
N LYS A 261 7.34 -18.87 -20.35
CA LYS A 261 8.60 -19.49 -20.81
C LYS A 261 9.48 -19.95 -19.63
N ILE A 262 9.60 -19.09 -18.62
CA ILE A 262 10.33 -19.43 -17.39
C ILE A 262 9.63 -20.57 -16.65
N ASN A 263 8.29 -20.55 -16.62
CA ASN A 263 7.50 -21.59 -15.99
C ASN A 263 7.70 -22.96 -16.63
N SER A 264 7.80 -23.04 -17.97
CA SER A 264 8.13 -24.31 -18.64
C SER A 264 9.53 -24.82 -18.27
N GLN A 265 10.51 -23.93 -18.09
CA GLN A 265 11.85 -24.33 -17.64
C GLN A 265 11.83 -24.90 -16.22
N LEU A 266 11.05 -24.29 -15.32
CA LEU A 266 10.92 -24.77 -13.93
C LEU A 266 10.22 -26.13 -13.86
N LEU A 267 9.15 -26.33 -14.64
CA LEU A 267 8.45 -27.61 -14.72
C LEU A 267 9.36 -28.72 -15.26
N ASN A 268 10.15 -28.42 -16.30
CA ASN A 268 11.09 -29.37 -16.88
C ASN A 268 12.23 -29.72 -15.91
N GLY A 269 12.84 -28.72 -15.26
CA GLY A 269 13.91 -28.95 -14.29
C GLY A 269 13.46 -29.71 -13.03
N GLN A 270 12.21 -29.56 -12.60
CA GLN A 270 11.64 -30.40 -11.53
C GLN A 270 11.39 -31.83 -11.97
N SER A 271 10.96 -32.05 -13.23
CA SER A 271 10.79 -33.39 -13.79
C SER A 271 12.13 -34.14 -13.87
N GLU A 272 13.20 -33.46 -14.27
CA GLU A 272 14.56 -34.01 -14.30
C GLU A 272 15.10 -34.32 -12.89
N ALA A 273 14.87 -33.43 -11.93
CA ALA A 273 15.26 -33.64 -10.53
C ALA A 273 14.48 -34.77 -9.81
N ALA A 274 13.26 -35.06 -10.27
CA ALA A 274 12.46 -36.18 -9.79
C ALA A 274 12.89 -37.51 -10.44
N ALA A 275 13.25 -37.51 -11.73
CA ALA A 275 13.69 -38.68 -12.47
C ALA A 275 15.12 -39.14 -12.11
N GLY A 276 16.02 -38.24 -11.71
CA GLY A 276 17.37 -38.59 -11.26
C GLY A 276 17.47 -39.13 -9.82
N LYS A 277 16.33 -39.46 -9.19
CA LYS A 277 16.24 -40.02 -7.83
C LYS A 277 15.72 -41.46 -7.78
N GLU A 278 15.48 -42.08 -8.94
CA GLU A 278 15.24 -43.53 -9.08
C GLU A 278 16.53 -44.25 -9.51
#